data_AF-A0A9W6MY45-F1
#
_entry.id   AF-A0A9W6MY45-F1
#
_cell.length_a   1.000
_cell.length_b   1.000
_cell.length_c   1.000
_cell.angle_alpha   90.00
_cell.angle_beta   90.00
_cell.angle_gamma   90.00
#
_symmetry.space_group_name_H-M   'P 1'
#
loop_
_entity.id
_entity.type
_entity.pdbx_description
1 polymer ?
#
loop_
_entity_poly.entity_id
_entity_poly.type
_entity_poly.pdbx_seq_one_letter_code
_entity_poly.pdbx_strand_id
1 'polypeptide(L)'
;MTHPVRRFGPIAAALLLLCTAVPAVRAGDAAQCRRENADPRGYLDCLNLLQRTGEQALQRSVDGVEAAIEAREDLQPSQRRRWISLFRESQGRFVHWRNFECQSIAPFEGEGSRQTVGGRLGGIGVIEQRLVCLISHNERRATDLEARYAPAGGWPPLPAAAPEAAAPATGRSGAASPVVPAGVPRIIDLAP
;
A
#
# COMPACT_ATOMS: atom_id res chain seq x y z
N MET A 1 -9.20 57.72 -52.31
CA MET A 1 -9.37 57.33 -50.89
C MET A 1 -8.61 56.03 -50.68
N THR A 2 -7.38 56.13 -50.19
CA THR A 2 -6.42 55.02 -50.02
C THR A 2 -6.27 54.73 -48.53
N HIS A 3 -6.72 53.55 -48.08
CA HIS A 3 -6.49 53.09 -46.71
C HIS A 3 -5.27 52.16 -46.64
N PRO A 4 -4.39 52.32 -45.64
CA PRO A 4 -3.16 51.54 -45.52
C PRO A 4 -3.40 50.17 -44.87
N VAL A 5 -2.68 49.17 -45.39
CA VAL A 5 -2.53 47.82 -44.83
C VAL A 5 -1.69 47.91 -43.55
N ARG A 6 -2.26 47.52 -42.40
CA ARG A 6 -1.51 47.30 -41.15
C ARG A 6 -1.15 45.83 -41.00
N ARG A 7 0.15 45.54 -41.16
CA ARG A 7 0.81 44.31 -40.70
C ARG A 7 1.31 44.53 -39.27
N PHE A 8 0.84 43.71 -38.33
CA PHE A 8 1.43 43.41 -37.02
C PHE A 8 1.02 41.95 -36.76
N GLY A 9 1.85 40.93 -36.89
CA GLY A 9 3.05 40.61 -36.11
C GLY A 9 2.67 39.59 -35.02
N PRO A 10 2.91 38.28 -35.20
CA PRO A 10 2.66 37.30 -34.13
C PRO A 10 3.86 37.34 -33.16
N ILE A 11 3.69 38.03 -32.04
CA ILE A 11 4.60 37.90 -30.89
C ILE A 11 4.15 36.68 -30.09
N ALA A 12 5.11 35.78 -29.90
CA ALA A 12 5.02 34.55 -29.16
C ALA A 12 4.65 34.77 -27.68
N ALA A 13 3.82 33.86 -27.16
CA ALA A 13 3.81 33.52 -25.75
C ALA A 13 3.41 32.04 -25.61
N ALA A 14 4.33 31.16 -25.98
CA ALA A 14 4.28 29.76 -25.57
C ALA A 14 4.58 29.72 -24.06
N LEU A 15 3.53 29.84 -23.25
CA LEU A 15 3.58 29.51 -21.83
C LEU A 15 3.73 27.99 -21.71
N LEU A 16 4.98 27.55 -21.72
CA LEU A 16 5.40 26.25 -21.21
C LEU A 16 5.04 26.20 -19.72
N LEU A 17 3.87 25.63 -19.42
CA LEU A 17 3.51 25.14 -18.10
C LEU A 17 4.53 24.08 -17.71
N LEU A 18 5.55 24.50 -16.95
CA LEU A 18 6.40 23.63 -16.15
C LEU A 18 5.51 22.94 -15.12
N CYS A 19 4.93 21.80 -15.50
CA CYS A 19 4.45 20.80 -14.56
C CYS A 19 5.67 20.29 -13.79
N THR A 20 6.00 20.93 -12.67
CA THR A 20 6.89 20.34 -11.67
C THR A 20 6.19 19.10 -11.14
N ALA A 21 6.50 17.95 -11.74
CA ALA A 21 6.11 16.66 -11.20
C ALA A 21 6.73 16.53 -9.82
N VAL A 22 5.93 16.82 -8.78
CA VAL A 22 6.28 16.45 -7.42
C VAL A 22 6.47 14.93 -7.46
N PRO A 23 7.65 14.40 -7.09
CA PRO A 23 7.87 12.97 -7.14
C PRO A 23 6.81 12.31 -6.25
N ALA A 24 5.97 11.48 -6.86
CA ALA A 24 5.09 10.62 -6.11
C ALA A 24 5.96 9.84 -5.12
N VAL A 25 5.64 9.93 -3.82
CA VAL A 25 6.27 9.10 -2.80
C VAL A 25 5.97 7.66 -3.15
N ARG A 26 6.92 7.03 -3.84
CA ARG A 26 6.91 5.60 -4.07
C ARG A 26 7.20 4.92 -2.75
N ALA A 27 6.39 3.90 -2.44
CA ALA A 27 6.78 2.93 -1.44
C ALA A 27 8.15 2.37 -1.83
N GLY A 28 9.05 2.28 -0.85
CA GLY A 28 10.42 1.90 -1.07
C GLY A 28 10.65 0.41 -0.89
N ASP A 29 11.39 -0.19 -1.83
CA ASP A 29 11.79 -1.60 -1.79
C ASP A 29 12.46 -1.93 -0.44
N ALA A 30 12.14 -3.10 0.12
CA ALA A 30 12.81 -3.63 1.31
C ALA A 30 14.35 -3.65 1.16
N ALA A 31 14.87 -3.72 -0.07
CA ALA A 31 16.30 -3.56 -0.38
C ALA A 31 16.92 -2.22 0.08
N GLN A 32 16.09 -1.22 0.40
CA GLN A 32 16.55 0.05 0.99
C GLN A 32 17.05 -0.11 2.43
N CYS A 33 16.54 -1.10 3.17
CA CYS A 33 17.05 -1.47 4.47
C CYS A 33 18.25 -2.40 4.30
N ARG A 34 19.46 -1.93 4.64
CA ARG A 34 20.69 -2.74 4.54
C ARG A 34 20.98 -3.44 5.86
N ARG A 35 20.76 -4.76 5.89
CA ARG A 35 21.09 -5.60 7.05
C ARG A 35 22.59 -5.53 7.41
N GLU A 36 23.46 -5.38 6.42
CA GLU A 36 24.93 -5.38 6.57
C GLU A 36 25.49 -4.14 7.29
N ASN A 37 24.73 -3.04 7.34
CA ASN A 37 25.21 -1.74 7.83
C ASN A 37 24.45 -1.21 9.05
N ALA A 38 23.50 -1.99 9.59
CA ALA A 38 22.67 -1.59 10.71
C ALA A 38 22.73 -2.64 11.83
N ASP A 39 22.63 -2.19 13.09
CA ASP A 39 22.34 -3.12 14.16
C ASP A 39 20.95 -3.77 13.94
N PRO A 40 20.69 -4.97 14.50
CA PRO A 40 19.46 -5.71 14.23
C PRO A 40 18.16 -4.95 14.54
N ARG A 41 18.18 -4.00 15.48
CA ARG A 41 17.00 -3.17 15.80
C ARG A 41 16.82 -2.08 14.75
N GLY A 42 17.90 -1.37 14.40
CA GLY A 42 17.86 -0.34 13.36
C GLY A 42 17.36 -0.87 12.00
N TYR A 43 17.76 -2.09 11.65
CA TYR A 43 17.26 -2.77 10.45
C TYR A 43 15.74 -3.08 10.52
N LEU A 44 15.26 -3.62 11.65
CA LEU A 44 13.83 -3.86 11.84
C LEU A 44 13.01 -2.57 11.89
N ASP A 45 13.55 -1.50 12.48
CA ASP A 45 12.88 -0.19 12.52
C ASP A 45 12.73 0.38 11.10
N CYS A 46 13.76 0.24 10.26
CA CYS A 46 13.69 0.58 8.84
C CYS A 46 12.59 -0.21 8.11
N LEU A 47 12.54 -1.54 8.31
CA LEU A 47 11.50 -2.37 7.67
C LEU A 47 10.10 -2.01 8.14
N ASN A 48 9.91 -1.73 9.43
CA ASN A 48 8.62 -1.29 9.96
C ASN A 48 8.21 0.06 9.37
N LEU A 49 9.14 1.00 9.20
CA LEU A 49 8.88 2.27 8.54
C LEU A 49 8.44 2.05 7.09
N LEU A 50 9.19 1.26 6.32
CA LEU A 50 8.85 0.94 4.93
C LEU A 50 7.49 0.24 4.82
N GLN A 51 7.19 -0.69 5.73
CA GLN A 51 5.92 -1.40 5.75
C GLN A 51 4.75 -0.41 5.98
N ARG A 52 4.86 0.50 6.94
CA ARG A 52 3.84 1.55 7.18
C ARG A 52 3.70 2.50 5.99
N THR A 53 4.81 2.94 5.40
CA THR A 53 4.80 3.79 4.20
C THR A 53 4.16 3.06 3.02
N GLY A 54 4.43 1.76 2.85
CA GLY A 54 3.82 0.89 1.85
C GLY A 54 2.31 0.76 2.03
N GLU A 55 1.83 0.63 3.27
CA GLU A 55 0.38 0.63 3.56
C GLU A 55 -0.28 1.96 3.21
N GLN A 56 0.34 3.09 3.55
CA GLN A 56 -0.16 4.41 3.17
C GLN A 56 -0.19 4.60 1.65
N ALA A 57 0.83 4.11 0.94
CA ALA A 57 0.88 4.16 -0.52
C ALA A 57 -0.18 3.29 -1.19
N LEU A 58 -0.42 2.09 -0.65
CA LEU A 58 -1.51 1.24 -1.10
C LEU A 58 -2.87 1.90 -0.84
N GLN A 59 -3.09 2.47 0.35
CA GLN A 59 -4.34 3.16 0.68
C GLN A 59 -4.60 4.34 -0.27
N ARG A 60 -3.58 5.16 -0.54
CA ARG A 60 -3.68 6.23 -1.55
C ARG A 60 -4.12 5.71 -2.92
N SER A 61 -3.57 4.58 -3.34
CA SER A 61 -3.94 3.98 -4.63
C SER A 61 -5.38 3.48 -4.62
N VAL A 62 -5.86 2.94 -3.49
CA VAL A 62 -7.26 2.52 -3.30
C VAL A 62 -8.20 3.72 -3.38
N ASP A 63 -7.90 4.79 -2.63
CA ASP A 63 -8.70 6.02 -2.64
C ASP A 63 -8.70 6.67 -4.03
N GLY A 64 -7.55 6.65 -4.71
CA GLY A 64 -7.40 7.11 -6.08
C GLY A 64 -8.28 6.36 -7.07
N VAL A 65 -8.35 5.03 -6.96
CA VAL A 65 -9.22 4.21 -7.82
C VAL A 65 -10.69 4.55 -7.59
N GLU A 66 -11.12 4.71 -6.33
CA GLU A 66 -12.49 5.11 -6.03
C GLU A 66 -12.84 6.48 -6.62
N ALA A 67 -11.94 7.46 -6.48
CA ALA A 67 -12.10 8.79 -7.07
C ALA A 67 -12.12 8.73 -8.61
N ALA A 68 -11.26 7.91 -9.23
CA ALA A 68 -11.23 7.73 -10.67
C ALA A 68 -12.53 7.09 -11.20
N ILE A 69 -13.11 6.14 -10.46
CA ILE A 69 -14.42 5.57 -10.81
C ILE A 69 -15.51 6.64 -10.66
N GLU A 70 -15.51 7.44 -9.59
CA GLU A 70 -16.54 8.47 -9.36
C GLU A 70 -16.51 9.57 -10.44
N ALA A 71 -15.31 9.93 -10.92
CA ALA A 71 -15.12 10.93 -11.98
C ALA A 71 -15.57 10.47 -13.38
N ARG A 72 -16.03 9.22 -13.55
CA ARG A 72 -16.53 8.71 -14.83
C ARG A 72 -17.90 9.28 -15.18
N GLU A 73 -17.91 10.34 -15.98
CA GLU A 73 -19.12 10.99 -16.48
C GLU A 73 -19.91 10.13 -17.48
N ASP A 74 -19.25 9.17 -18.14
CA ASP A 74 -19.84 8.23 -19.08
C ASP A 74 -20.65 7.10 -18.42
N LEU A 75 -20.53 6.93 -17.10
CA LEU A 75 -21.23 5.91 -16.33
C LEU A 75 -22.43 6.50 -15.59
N GLN A 76 -23.52 5.73 -15.49
CA GLN A 76 -24.63 6.10 -14.60
C GLN A 76 -24.20 6.00 -13.12
N PRO A 77 -24.79 6.79 -12.20
CA PRO A 77 -24.45 6.74 -10.78
C PRO A 77 -24.64 5.35 -10.13
N SER A 78 -25.60 4.55 -10.60
CA SER A 78 -25.79 3.17 -10.14
C SER A 78 -24.64 2.25 -10.55
N GLN A 79 -24.09 2.44 -11.76
CA GLN A 79 -22.96 1.67 -12.28
C GLN A 79 -21.68 2.00 -11.52
N ARG A 80 -21.40 3.28 -11.27
CA ARG A 80 -20.24 3.73 -10.47
C ARG A 80 -20.25 3.11 -9.06
N ARG A 81 -21.38 3.21 -8.36
CA ARG A 81 -21.56 2.60 -7.02
C ARG A 81 -21.35 1.09 -7.03
N ARG A 82 -21.87 0.39 -8.05
CA ARG A 82 -21.67 -1.06 -8.19
C ARG A 82 -20.19 -1.41 -8.40
N TRP A 83 -19.49 -0.67 -9.24
CA TRP A 83 -18.06 -0.86 -9.48
C TRP A 83 -17.21 -0.59 -8.23
N ILE A 84 -17.48 0.50 -7.50
CA ILE A 84 -16.80 0.80 -6.23
C ILE A 84 -17.02 -0.35 -5.23
N SER A 85 -18.24 -0.88 -5.12
CA SER A 85 -18.54 -2.02 -4.24
C SER A 85 -17.71 -3.26 -4.59
N LEU A 86 -17.68 -3.65 -5.87
CA LEU A 86 -16.89 -4.79 -6.35
C LEU A 86 -15.38 -4.57 -6.14
N PHE A 87 -14.91 -3.35 -6.37
CA PHE A 87 -13.53 -2.98 -6.11
C PHE A 87 -13.17 -3.15 -4.63
N ARG A 88 -13.97 -2.59 -3.72
CA ARG A 88 -13.79 -2.73 -2.26
C ARG A 88 -13.78 -4.20 -1.83
N GLU A 89 -14.68 -5.02 -2.37
CA GLU A 89 -14.68 -6.46 -2.10
C GLU A 89 -13.38 -7.12 -2.55
N SER A 90 -12.94 -6.85 -3.78
CA SER A 90 -11.67 -7.38 -4.31
C SER A 90 -10.48 -6.98 -3.44
N GLN A 91 -10.54 -5.78 -2.86
CA GLN A 91 -9.46 -5.26 -2.03
C GLN A 91 -9.47 -5.81 -0.61
N GLY A 92 -10.64 -6.06 -0.03
CA GLY A 92 -10.77 -6.86 1.18
C GLY A 92 -10.18 -8.26 1.02
N ARG A 93 -10.49 -8.93 -0.10
CA ARG A 93 -9.93 -10.25 -0.44
C ARG A 93 -8.41 -10.22 -0.58
N PHE A 94 -7.86 -9.20 -1.24
CA PHE A 94 -6.41 -9.01 -1.33
C PHE A 94 -5.76 -8.89 0.05
N VAL A 95 -6.30 -8.06 0.94
CA VAL A 95 -5.73 -7.87 2.29
C VAL A 95 -5.75 -9.17 3.08
N HIS A 96 -6.83 -9.94 2.99
CA HIS A 96 -6.93 -11.25 3.65
C HIS A 96 -5.90 -12.23 3.10
N TRP A 97 -5.83 -12.37 1.78
CA TRP A 97 -4.85 -13.23 1.12
C TRP A 97 -3.40 -12.83 1.47
N ARG A 98 -3.05 -11.54 1.33
CA ARG A 98 -1.72 -11.01 1.69
C ARG A 98 -1.35 -11.34 3.14
N ASN A 99 -2.28 -11.14 4.07
CA ASN A 99 -2.04 -11.45 5.47
C ASN A 99 -1.83 -12.94 5.68
N PHE A 100 -2.62 -13.79 5.01
CA PHE A 100 -2.45 -15.23 5.07
C PHE A 100 -1.09 -15.68 4.52
N GLU A 101 -0.69 -15.22 3.33
CA GLU A 101 0.61 -15.51 2.73
C GLU A 101 1.76 -15.06 3.64
N CYS A 102 1.71 -13.81 4.13
CA CYS A 102 2.81 -13.25 4.94
C CYS A 102 2.82 -13.72 6.40
N GLN A 103 1.72 -14.30 6.92
CA GLN A 103 1.70 -15.03 8.20
C GLN A 103 2.17 -16.47 8.04
N SER A 104 1.91 -17.05 6.87
CA SER A 104 2.23 -18.44 6.53
C SER A 104 3.58 -18.59 5.84
N ILE A 105 4.46 -17.57 5.88
CA ILE A 105 5.85 -17.72 5.42
C ILE A 105 6.41 -18.90 6.19
N ALA A 106 6.50 -20.00 5.46
CA ALA A 106 6.53 -21.30 6.06
C ALA A 106 7.87 -21.47 6.79
N PRO A 107 7.98 -22.43 7.71
CA PRO A 107 9.26 -22.86 8.26
C PRO A 107 10.34 -23.19 7.19
N PHE A 108 9.97 -23.23 5.91
CA PHE A 108 10.77 -23.59 4.75
C PHE A 108 11.45 -22.41 4.03
N GLU A 109 11.04 -21.16 4.23
CA GLU A 109 11.58 -20.01 3.46
C GLU A 109 12.66 -19.21 4.19
N GLY A 110 13.05 -19.65 5.39
CA GLY A 110 14.22 -19.13 6.09
C GLY A 110 15.43 -20.06 5.96
N GLU A 111 16.59 -19.47 5.68
CA GLU A 111 17.89 -20.07 6.04
C GLU A 111 17.98 -20.42 7.54
N GLY A 112 17.04 -19.90 8.36
CA GLY A 112 16.82 -20.23 9.76
C GLY A 112 16.11 -21.57 10.04
N SER A 113 15.77 -22.39 9.04
CA SER A 113 15.25 -23.75 9.26
C SER A 113 16.24 -24.67 9.99
N ARG A 114 17.55 -24.33 10.01
CA ARG A 114 18.56 -24.99 10.86
C ARG A 114 18.53 -24.58 12.34
N GLN A 115 17.71 -23.60 12.73
CA GLN A 115 17.60 -23.12 14.12
C GLN A 115 16.22 -23.38 14.76
N THR A 116 15.31 -24.06 14.07
CA THR A 116 13.99 -24.38 14.64
C THR A 116 13.65 -25.86 14.54
N VAL A 117 14.38 -26.68 15.31
CA VAL A 117 13.89 -27.98 15.79
C VAL A 117 13.63 -27.81 17.28
N GLY A 118 12.36 -27.66 17.70
CA GLY A 118 12.00 -27.58 19.12
C GLY A 118 11.15 -26.39 19.61
N GLY A 119 10.38 -25.70 18.76
CA GLY A 119 9.18 -25.00 19.24
C GLY A 119 9.37 -23.67 19.99
N ARG A 120 10.08 -22.70 19.41
CA ARG A 120 9.76 -21.27 19.62
C ARG A 120 9.64 -20.55 18.28
N LEU A 121 8.42 -20.55 17.74
CA LEU A 121 7.98 -19.69 16.65
C LEU A 121 8.05 -18.23 17.13
N GLY A 122 9.20 -17.56 16.98
CA GLY A 122 9.34 -16.19 17.50
C GLY A 122 10.69 -15.52 17.35
N GLY A 123 11.52 -15.94 16.39
CA GLY A 123 12.80 -15.27 16.10
C GLY A 123 12.64 -14.00 15.25
N ILE A 124 13.60 -13.09 15.36
CA ILE A 124 13.71 -11.86 14.54
C ILE A 124 13.58 -12.15 13.04
N GLY A 125 14.10 -13.29 12.56
CA GLY A 125 14.02 -13.69 11.16
C GLY A 125 12.59 -13.90 10.63
N VAL A 126 11.65 -14.35 11.48
CA VAL A 126 10.24 -14.52 11.07
C VAL A 126 9.55 -13.17 10.92
N ILE A 127 9.85 -12.22 11.81
CA ILE A 127 9.32 -10.86 11.76
C ILE A 127 9.82 -10.15 10.51
N GLU A 128 11.11 -10.25 10.23
CA GLU A 128 11.72 -9.69 9.03
C GLU A 128 11.08 -10.23 7.76
N GLN A 129 11.01 -11.55 7.60
CA GLN A 129 10.44 -12.16 6.40
C GLN A 129 8.99 -11.71 6.18
N ARG A 130 8.21 -11.66 7.26
CA ARG A 130 6.85 -11.13 7.22
C ARG A 130 6.81 -9.67 6.76
N LEU A 131 7.69 -8.80 7.28
CA LEU A 131 7.75 -7.40 6.87
C LEU A 131 8.12 -7.27 5.38
N VAL A 132 9.14 -7.99 4.91
CA VAL A 132 9.55 -8.00 3.49
C VAL A 132 8.42 -8.45 2.58
N CYS A 133 7.70 -9.53 2.95
CA CYS A 133 6.52 -10.00 2.23
C CYS A 133 5.41 -8.94 2.15
N LEU A 134 5.09 -8.31 3.27
CA LEU A 134 4.06 -7.25 3.32
C LEU A 134 4.44 -6.06 2.44
N ILE A 135 5.70 -5.60 2.49
CA ILE A 135 6.22 -4.52 1.65
C ILE A 135 6.04 -4.87 0.18
N SER A 136 6.57 -6.01 -0.25
CA SER A 136 6.52 -6.48 -1.66
C SER A 136 5.08 -6.58 -2.19
N HIS A 137 4.16 -7.19 -1.43
CA HIS A 137 2.77 -7.31 -1.88
C HIS A 137 2.05 -5.97 -1.93
N ASN A 138 2.29 -5.07 -0.97
CA ASN A 138 1.70 -3.74 -0.98
C ASN A 138 2.17 -2.93 -2.20
N GLU A 139 3.48 -2.97 -2.50
CA GLU A 139 4.08 -2.28 -3.65
C GLU A 139 3.53 -2.78 -4.98
N ARG A 140 3.50 -4.11 -5.17
CA ARG A 140 2.97 -4.71 -6.39
C ARG A 140 1.51 -4.36 -6.59
N ARG A 141 0.70 -4.41 -5.51
CA ARG A 141 -0.71 -4.05 -5.60
C ARG A 141 -0.91 -2.57 -5.88
N ALA A 142 -0.17 -1.68 -5.23
CA ALA A 142 -0.23 -0.24 -5.52
C ALA A 142 0.12 0.05 -6.98
N THR A 143 1.21 -0.55 -7.48
CA THR A 143 1.66 -0.41 -8.88
C THR A 143 0.60 -0.92 -9.87
N ASP A 144 -0.02 -2.06 -9.58
CA ASP A 144 -1.10 -2.63 -10.39
C ASP A 144 -2.35 -1.74 -10.42
N LEU A 145 -2.70 -1.08 -9.31
CA LEU A 145 -3.80 -0.12 -9.28
C LEU A 145 -3.45 1.14 -10.07
N GLU A 146 -2.25 1.68 -9.88
CA GLU A 146 -1.75 2.84 -10.62
C GLU A 146 -1.77 2.58 -12.13
N ALA A 147 -1.22 1.45 -12.58
CA ALA A 147 -1.15 1.12 -14.00
C ALA A 147 -2.53 1.01 -14.68
N ARG A 148 -3.56 0.63 -13.94
CA ARG A 148 -4.91 0.41 -14.48
C ARG A 148 -5.82 1.62 -14.40
N TYR A 149 -5.68 2.43 -13.35
CA TYR A 149 -6.68 3.44 -13.00
C TYR A 149 -6.11 4.86 -12.86
N ALA A 150 -4.80 5.03 -12.76
CA ALA A 150 -4.25 6.37 -12.56
C ALA A 150 -4.49 7.24 -13.81
N PRO A 151 -4.84 8.53 -13.62
CA PRO A 151 -4.87 9.48 -14.72
C PRO A 151 -3.45 9.71 -15.25
N ALA A 152 -3.33 10.37 -16.41
CA ALA A 152 -2.04 10.60 -17.09
C ALA A 152 -0.97 11.35 -16.25
N GLY A 153 -1.34 11.92 -15.09
CA GLY A 153 -0.44 12.55 -14.11
C GLY A 153 -0.21 11.77 -12.82
N GLY A 154 -0.71 10.54 -12.70
CA GLY A 154 -0.64 9.75 -11.47
C GLY A 154 -1.70 10.15 -10.42
N TRP A 155 -1.65 9.52 -9.25
CA TRP A 155 -2.50 9.92 -8.14
C TRP A 155 -2.08 11.27 -7.57
N PRO A 156 -3.02 12.13 -7.13
CA PRO A 156 -2.66 13.31 -6.37
C PRO A 156 -1.83 12.90 -5.14
N PRO A 157 -0.83 13.71 -4.75
CA PRO A 157 0.00 13.41 -3.59
C PRO A 157 -0.89 13.35 -2.33
N LEU A 158 -0.57 12.42 -1.42
CA LEU A 158 -1.17 12.43 -0.09
C LEU A 158 -0.89 13.79 0.56
N PRO A 159 -1.87 14.41 1.24
CA PRO A 159 -1.55 15.51 2.14
C PRO A 159 -0.49 15.02 3.13
N ALA A 160 0.54 15.83 3.37
CA ALA A 160 1.63 15.47 4.29
C ALA A 160 1.01 15.03 5.62
N ALA A 161 1.40 13.83 6.09
CA ALA A 161 0.95 13.34 7.38
C ALA A 161 1.30 14.40 8.43
N ALA A 162 0.28 14.89 9.16
CA ALA A 162 0.53 15.73 10.31
C ALA A 162 1.50 14.99 11.24
N PRO A 163 2.49 15.67 11.85
CA PRO A 163 3.39 15.02 12.79
C PRO A 163 2.55 14.30 13.83
N GLU A 164 2.80 13.00 13.98
CA GLU A 164 2.12 12.12 14.92
C GLU A 164 2.26 12.75 16.30
N ALA A 165 1.20 13.43 16.76
CA ALA A 165 1.15 13.97 18.10
C ALA A 165 1.25 12.77 19.04
N ALA A 166 2.36 12.70 19.79
CA ALA A 166 2.64 11.63 20.73
C ALA A 166 1.39 11.35 21.58
N ALA A 167 0.76 10.21 21.34
CA ALA A 167 -0.39 9.80 22.12
C ALA A 167 0.03 9.71 23.59
N PRO A 168 -0.74 10.28 24.54
CA PRO A 168 -0.46 10.11 25.94
C PRO A 168 -0.60 8.62 26.28
N ALA A 169 0.40 8.09 26.99
CA ALA A 169 0.41 6.73 27.49
C ALA A 169 -0.77 6.52 28.46
N THR A 170 -1.89 5.99 27.96
CA THR A 170 -2.98 5.51 28.80
C THR A 170 -2.58 4.16 29.38
N GLY A 171 -2.48 4.13 30.71
CA GLY A 171 -2.02 3.00 31.50
C GLY A 171 -2.81 1.72 31.26
N ARG A 172 -2.07 0.61 31.30
CA ARG A 172 -2.60 -0.75 31.52
C ARG A 172 -3.48 -0.78 32.77
N SER A 173 -4.69 -1.30 32.64
CA SER A 173 -5.34 -2.05 33.73
C SER A 173 -6.39 -3.02 33.17
N GLY A 174 -6.35 -4.26 33.64
CA GLY A 174 -7.43 -5.24 33.49
C GLY A 174 -7.24 -6.30 32.41
N ALA A 175 -6.60 -7.41 32.77
CA ALA A 175 -6.68 -8.66 32.01
C ALA A 175 -8.13 -9.20 32.06
N ALA A 176 -8.72 -9.43 30.89
CA ALA A 176 -9.90 -10.27 30.73
C ALA A 176 -9.53 -11.43 29.79
N SER A 177 -9.64 -12.66 30.30
CA SER A 177 -9.40 -13.88 29.54
C SER A 177 -10.32 -13.99 28.33
N PRO A 178 -9.86 -14.45 27.17
CA PRO A 178 -10.74 -14.73 26.05
C PRO A 178 -11.60 -15.98 26.35
N VAL A 179 -12.92 -15.78 26.36
CA VAL A 179 -13.91 -16.85 26.23
C VAL A 179 -13.75 -17.46 24.84
N VAL A 180 -13.54 -18.77 24.76
CA VAL A 180 -13.49 -19.54 23.51
C VAL A 180 -14.92 -19.75 23.00
N PRO A 181 -15.33 -19.23 21.85
CA PRO A 181 -16.57 -19.68 21.21
C PRO A 181 -16.35 -21.09 20.64
N ALA A 182 -17.14 -22.05 21.15
CA ALA A 182 -17.22 -23.39 20.61
C ALA A 182 -17.86 -23.35 19.21
N GLY A 183 -17.10 -23.75 18.19
CA GLY A 183 -17.60 -23.81 16.81
C GLY A 183 -16.46 -24.04 15.83
N VAL A 184 -15.97 -25.28 15.74
CA VAL A 184 -14.98 -25.70 14.74
C VAL A 184 -15.64 -25.63 13.34
N PRO A 185 -15.13 -24.85 12.37
CA PRO A 185 -15.51 -25.04 10.98
C PRO A 185 -14.93 -26.37 10.49
N ARG A 186 -15.80 -27.28 10.05
CA ARG A 186 -15.38 -28.55 9.44
C ARG A 186 -14.65 -28.26 8.13
N ILE A 187 -13.42 -28.76 8.03
CA ILE A 187 -12.69 -28.90 6.77
C ILE A 187 -13.56 -29.76 5.86
N ILE A 188 -13.87 -29.26 4.66
CA ILE A 188 -14.49 -30.05 3.61
C ILE A 188 -13.36 -30.90 3.01
N ASP A 189 -13.37 -32.19 3.30
CA ASP A 189 -12.52 -33.17 2.61
C ASP A 189 -12.93 -33.20 1.13
N LEU A 190 -12.07 -32.67 0.26
CA LEU A 190 -12.15 -32.95 -1.17
C LEU A 190 -11.45 -34.29 -1.40
N ALA A 191 -12.26 -35.34 -1.57
CA ALA A 191 -11.81 -36.66 -1.98
C ALA A 191 -11.25 -36.61 -3.43
N PRO A 192 -10.30 -37.50 -3.78
CA PRO A 192 -9.51 -37.45 -5.01
C PRO A 192 -10.31 -37.65 -6.31
#